data_AF-A0A315ESI0-F1
#
_entry.id   AF-A0A315ESI0-F1
#
_cell.length_a   1.000
_cell.length_b   1.000
_cell.length_c   1.000
_cell.angle_alpha   90.00
_cell.angle_beta   90.00
_cell.angle_gamma   90.00
#
_symmetry.space_group_name_H-M   'P 1'
#
loop_
_entity.id
_entity.type
_entity.pdbx_description
1 polymer ?
#
loop_
_entity_poly.entity_id
_entity_poly.type
_entity_poly.pdbx_seq_one_letter_code
_entity_poly.pdbx_strand_id
1 'polypeptide(L)'
;MEEVDSYDTYDTTGFFDVGLISPENLALRAEKKAKKLKYKDVARYEQASPEQIAEFIQETRFDSSYELPLRLLFWQRCNDERLKGGRAGLKFDDQQNLQKMLLLVDQSTDSHRLLRAEIFRQLEQFDEARFMLDYNFDEEMAARAEQLMLAIERKASLPFQFVGRDDEYDYETAWLARRYAPEDPTRFNFAELTPPVFKIGNRDWWVKVIGMLCHNWALIERNDDDTATVYFFQDQGGKERPAIIDSLSFAGVREARQGLKENGFELLKTYPGPWMGCEPKGFIYDDRGTDHLIYSNLGYWSNK
;
A
#
# COMPACT_ATOMS: atom_id res chain seq x y z
N MET A 1 -23.95 17.21 -27.01
CA MET A 1 -24.65 16.08 -26.38
C MET A 1 -23.54 15.14 -25.96
N GLU A 2 -23.05 15.35 -24.75
CA GLU A 2 -21.87 14.67 -24.23
C GLU A 2 -22.19 13.20 -23.93
N GLU A 3 -21.20 12.35 -24.19
CA GLU A 3 -21.27 10.91 -24.06
C GLU A 3 -21.33 10.56 -22.55
N VAL A 4 -22.54 10.42 -22.01
CA VAL A 4 -22.74 10.07 -20.60
C VAL A 4 -22.50 8.58 -20.42
N ASP A 5 -21.37 8.30 -19.75
CA ASP A 5 -20.95 7.07 -19.08
C ASP A 5 -21.61 5.77 -19.55
N SER A 6 -20.79 5.02 -20.26
CA SER A 6 -20.86 3.58 -20.48
C SER A 6 -21.27 2.84 -19.18
N TYR A 7 -22.19 1.87 -19.28
CA TYR A 7 -22.53 0.94 -18.18
C TYR A 7 -21.28 0.36 -17.53
N ASP A 8 -20.86 0.94 -16.42
CA ASP A 8 -20.64 0.18 -15.20
C ASP A 8 -21.96 0.26 -14.43
N THR A 9 -22.95 -0.55 -14.84
CA THR A 9 -24.05 -0.87 -13.93
C THR A 9 -23.42 -1.46 -12.70
N TYR A 10 -23.48 -0.68 -11.62
CA TYR A 10 -23.52 -1.11 -10.23
C TYR A 10 -23.25 -2.58 -10.06
N ASP A 11 -21.96 -2.82 -10.10
CA ASP A 11 -21.39 -3.67 -9.11
C ASP A 11 -21.93 -3.14 -7.76
N THR A 12 -22.83 -3.89 -7.14
CA THR A 12 -23.03 -3.85 -5.68
C THR A 12 -21.77 -4.30 -4.94
N THR A 13 -20.65 -4.41 -5.66
CA THR A 13 -19.32 -4.47 -5.12
C THR A 13 -19.00 -3.10 -4.52
N GLY A 14 -19.29 -2.98 -3.24
CA GLY A 14 -18.76 -1.87 -2.47
C GLY A 14 -17.23 -1.85 -2.58
N PHE A 15 -16.67 -0.83 -1.95
CA PHE A 15 -15.27 -0.66 -1.55
C PHE A 15 -14.57 -1.94 -1.00
N PHE A 16 -15.32 -3.03 -0.75
CA PHE A 16 -14.89 -4.29 -0.14
C PHE A 16 -15.18 -5.59 -0.91
N ASP A 17 -15.79 -5.60 -2.09
CA ASP A 17 -16.08 -6.90 -2.74
C ASP A 17 -14.90 -7.40 -3.57
N VAL A 18 -14.70 -8.72 -3.53
CA VAL A 18 -13.52 -9.40 -4.04
C VAL A 18 -13.98 -10.52 -4.93
N GLY A 19 -13.59 -10.44 -6.19
CA GLY A 19 -13.71 -11.56 -7.10
C GLY A 19 -12.35 -11.89 -7.66
N LEU A 20 -11.76 -13.00 -7.23
CA LEU A 20 -10.75 -13.73 -7.99
C LEU A 20 -11.16 -13.78 -9.47
N ILE A 21 -10.19 -13.82 -10.40
CA ILE A 21 -10.48 -14.20 -11.79
C ILE A 21 -10.86 -15.69 -11.80
N SER A 22 -12.08 -16.00 -11.36
CA SER A 22 -12.68 -17.32 -11.50
C SER A 22 -13.40 -17.39 -12.85
N PRO A 23 -13.56 -18.59 -13.43
CA PRO A 23 -14.38 -18.79 -14.62
C PRO A 23 -15.80 -18.22 -14.47
N GLU A 24 -16.34 -18.24 -13.25
CA GLU A 24 -17.66 -17.69 -12.91
C GLU A 24 -17.67 -16.16 -13.00
N ASN A 25 -16.63 -15.46 -12.52
CA ASN A 25 -16.53 -14.00 -12.64
C ASN A 25 -16.29 -13.54 -14.07
N LEU A 26 -15.58 -14.33 -14.88
CA LEU A 26 -15.44 -14.09 -16.32
C LEU A 26 -16.76 -14.30 -17.06
N ALA A 27 -17.53 -15.34 -16.71
CA ALA A 27 -18.87 -15.57 -17.24
C ALA A 27 -19.82 -14.43 -16.85
N LEU A 28 -19.77 -13.96 -15.61
CA LEU A 28 -20.55 -12.81 -15.13
C LEU A 28 -20.19 -11.53 -15.90
N ARG A 29 -18.90 -11.29 -16.18
CA ARG A 29 -18.45 -10.16 -17.02
C ARG A 29 -18.94 -10.26 -18.46
N ALA A 30 -18.91 -11.46 -19.04
CA ALA A 30 -19.44 -11.71 -20.39
C ALA A 30 -20.97 -11.50 -20.45
N GLU A 31 -21.69 -11.97 -19.43
CA GLU A 31 -23.12 -11.77 -19.27
C GLU A 31 -23.48 -10.28 -19.09
N LYS A 32 -22.71 -9.55 -18.27
CA LYS A 32 -22.83 -8.09 -18.11
C LYS A 32 -22.63 -7.37 -19.46
N LYS A 33 -21.60 -7.75 -20.25
CA LYS A 33 -21.39 -7.20 -21.60
C LYS A 33 -22.56 -7.50 -22.55
N ALA A 34 -23.09 -8.73 -22.52
CA ALA A 34 -24.25 -9.11 -23.33
C ALA A 34 -25.52 -8.35 -22.93
N LYS A 35 -25.76 -8.17 -21.63
CA LYS A 35 -26.87 -7.35 -21.08
C LYS A 35 -26.72 -5.89 -21.49
N LYS A 36 -25.52 -5.31 -21.39
CA LYS A 36 -25.21 -3.93 -21.83
C LYS A 36 -25.56 -3.71 -23.30
N LEU A 37 -25.26 -4.68 -24.15
CA LEU A 37 -25.61 -4.62 -25.58
C LEU A 37 -27.12 -4.76 -25.81
N LYS A 38 -27.78 -5.65 -25.06
CA LYS A 38 -29.22 -5.94 -25.15
C LYS A 38 -30.10 -4.76 -24.72
N TYR A 39 -29.65 -3.99 -23.74
CA TYR A 39 -30.44 -2.89 -23.14
C TYR A 39 -29.93 -1.50 -23.53
N LYS A 40 -29.09 -1.39 -24.56
CA LYS A 40 -28.47 -0.12 -24.99
C LYS A 40 -29.49 0.99 -25.29
N ASP A 41 -30.68 0.62 -25.75
CA ASP A 41 -31.74 1.52 -26.22
C ASP A 41 -32.87 1.73 -25.18
N VAL A 42 -32.74 1.15 -23.97
CA VAL A 42 -33.73 1.33 -22.90
C VAL A 42 -33.47 2.65 -22.16
N ALA A 43 -34.53 3.42 -21.90
CA ALA A 43 -34.46 4.62 -21.07
C ALA A 43 -33.82 4.29 -19.72
N ARG A 44 -32.69 4.92 -19.43
CA ARG A 44 -31.93 4.67 -18.19
C ARG A 44 -32.59 5.44 -17.05
N TYR A 45 -32.80 4.77 -15.93
CA TYR A 45 -33.14 5.47 -14.69
C TYR A 45 -31.94 6.33 -14.30
N GLU A 46 -32.17 7.62 -14.08
CA GLU A 46 -31.16 8.49 -13.48
C GLU A 46 -30.90 8.02 -12.05
N GLN A 47 -29.62 7.85 -11.76
CA GLN A 47 -29.15 7.45 -10.46
C GLN A 47 -29.33 8.63 -9.50
N ALA A 48 -29.73 8.37 -8.25
CA ALA A 48 -29.93 9.43 -7.28
C ALA A 48 -28.64 10.26 -7.07
N SER A 49 -28.80 11.58 -6.95
CA SER A 49 -27.71 12.50 -6.60
C SER A 49 -27.36 12.38 -5.11
N PRO A 50 -26.16 12.81 -4.68
CA PRO A 50 -25.83 12.87 -3.26
C PRO A 50 -26.87 13.64 -2.44
N GLU A 51 -27.37 14.77 -2.96
CA GLU A 51 -28.36 15.61 -2.29
C GLU A 51 -29.69 14.86 -2.08
N GLN A 52 -30.16 14.14 -3.10
CA GLN A 52 -31.38 13.34 -3.01
C GLN A 52 -31.24 12.21 -1.98
N ILE A 53 -30.07 11.58 -1.90
CA ILE A 53 -29.80 10.54 -0.91
C ILE A 53 -29.72 11.15 0.50
N ALA A 54 -29.09 12.32 0.64
CA ALA A 54 -28.98 13.01 1.92
C ALA A 54 -30.34 13.43 2.47
N GLU A 55 -31.20 14.02 1.64
CA GLU A 55 -32.57 14.39 1.98
C GLU A 55 -33.35 13.15 2.44
N PHE A 56 -33.29 12.08 1.65
CA PHE A 56 -33.94 10.81 1.99
C PHE A 56 -33.48 10.24 3.35
N ILE A 57 -32.17 10.33 3.64
CA ILE A 57 -31.58 9.88 4.92
C ILE A 57 -32.07 10.74 6.10
N GLN A 58 -32.34 12.03 5.89
CA GLN A 58 -32.78 12.94 6.96
C GLN A 58 -34.28 12.84 7.26
N GLU A 59 -35.10 12.65 6.23
CA GLU A 59 -36.57 12.64 6.36
C GLU A 59 -37.13 11.31 6.91
N THR A 60 -36.43 10.21 6.68
CA THR A 60 -36.94 8.87 6.98
C THR A 60 -36.32 8.30 8.26
N ARG A 61 -37.17 7.76 9.15
CA ARG A 61 -36.69 6.91 10.25
C ARG A 61 -36.52 5.49 9.75
N PHE A 62 -35.26 5.09 9.52
CA PHE A 62 -34.93 3.73 9.09
C PHE A 62 -34.90 2.76 10.27
N ASP A 63 -35.09 1.48 9.95
CA ASP A 63 -34.51 0.41 10.75
C ASP A 63 -32.99 0.38 10.53
N SER A 64 -32.21 0.06 11.56
CA SER A 64 -30.74 0.15 11.53
C SER A 64 -30.10 -0.69 10.41
N SER A 65 -30.82 -1.70 9.93
CA SER A 65 -30.43 -2.59 8.83
C SER A 65 -30.30 -1.89 7.46
N TYR A 66 -31.03 -0.80 7.21
CA TYR A 66 -31.03 -0.09 5.91
C TYR A 66 -30.19 1.19 5.91
N GLU A 67 -29.86 1.71 7.09
CA GLU A 67 -29.16 2.98 7.21
C GLU A 67 -27.72 2.89 6.67
N LEU A 68 -26.96 1.86 7.06
CA LEU A 68 -25.56 1.71 6.64
C LEU A 68 -25.40 1.62 5.11
N PRO A 69 -26.15 0.79 4.37
CA PRO A 69 -26.09 0.76 2.90
C PRO A 69 -26.37 2.12 2.24
N LEU A 70 -27.36 2.87 2.74
CA LEU A 70 -27.70 4.20 2.19
C LEU A 70 -26.57 5.21 2.42
N ARG A 71 -25.95 5.19 3.60
CA ARG A 71 -24.80 6.05 3.93
C ARG A 71 -23.56 5.69 3.12
N LEU A 72 -23.33 4.40 2.87
CA LEU A 72 -22.27 3.92 1.97
C LEU A 72 -22.51 4.43 0.55
N LEU A 73 -23.74 4.32 0.04
CA LEU A 73 -24.10 4.82 -1.28
C LEU A 73 -23.87 6.34 -1.36
N PHE A 74 -24.35 7.12 -0.39
CA PHE A 74 -24.08 8.56 -0.34
C PHE A 74 -22.58 8.87 -0.43
N TRP A 75 -21.77 8.22 0.41
CA TRP A 75 -20.32 8.45 0.43
C TRP A 75 -19.65 8.06 -0.89
N GLN A 76 -20.04 6.95 -1.50
CA GLN A 76 -19.53 6.55 -2.82
C GLN A 76 -19.80 7.63 -3.87
N ARG A 77 -21.02 8.18 -3.91
CA ARG A 77 -21.41 9.20 -4.90
C ARG A 77 -20.61 10.49 -4.71
N CYS A 78 -20.42 10.92 -3.47
CA CYS A 78 -19.54 12.05 -3.16
C CYS A 78 -18.09 11.77 -3.60
N ASN A 79 -17.58 10.56 -3.41
CA ASN A 79 -16.22 10.20 -3.83
C ASN A 79 -16.08 10.21 -5.36
N ASP A 80 -17.06 9.69 -6.09
CA ASP A 80 -17.09 9.70 -7.55
C ASP A 80 -17.04 11.13 -8.10
N GLU A 81 -17.86 12.03 -7.54
CA GLU A 81 -17.82 13.46 -7.88
C GLU A 81 -16.47 14.09 -7.58
N ARG A 82 -15.87 13.78 -6.42
CA ARG A 82 -14.53 14.31 -6.06
C ARG A 82 -13.43 13.80 -6.98
N LEU A 83 -13.52 12.55 -7.44
CA LEU A 83 -12.58 11.98 -8.41
C LEU A 83 -12.70 12.67 -9.77
N LYS A 84 -13.92 12.99 -10.23
CA LYS A 84 -14.17 13.67 -11.51
C LYS A 84 -13.88 15.18 -11.46
N GLY A 85 -14.21 15.84 -10.35
CA GLY A 85 -14.25 17.30 -10.21
C GLY A 85 -13.00 17.98 -9.65
N GLY A 86 -11.88 17.27 -9.48
CA GLY A 86 -10.60 17.88 -9.10
C GLY A 86 -10.15 17.67 -7.65
N ARG A 87 -10.52 16.55 -7.01
CA ARG A 87 -9.99 16.11 -5.70
C ARG A 87 -10.14 17.17 -4.59
N ALA A 88 -11.36 17.69 -4.44
CA ALA A 88 -11.70 18.59 -3.33
C ALA A 88 -11.71 17.85 -1.97
N GLY A 89 -11.53 18.60 -0.88
CA GLY A 89 -11.72 18.09 0.48
C GLY A 89 -13.18 17.69 0.76
N LEU A 90 -13.42 17.05 1.91
CA LEU A 90 -14.77 16.65 2.32
C LEU A 90 -15.66 17.87 2.58
N LYS A 91 -16.91 17.83 2.10
CA LYS A 91 -17.95 18.78 2.50
C LYS A 91 -18.40 18.48 3.93
N PHE A 92 -19.07 19.43 4.57
CA PHE A 92 -19.60 19.27 5.93
C PHE A 92 -20.54 18.05 6.04
N ASP A 93 -21.44 17.87 5.06
CA ASP A 93 -22.38 16.75 5.05
C ASP A 93 -21.66 15.40 4.87
N ASP A 94 -20.57 15.37 4.09
CA ASP A 94 -19.73 14.17 3.94
C ASP A 94 -19.08 13.78 5.27
N GLN A 95 -18.51 14.76 5.99
CA GLN A 95 -17.90 14.54 7.30
C GLN A 95 -18.93 14.02 8.30
N GLN A 96 -20.12 14.60 8.35
CA GLN A 96 -21.19 14.13 9.22
C GLN A 96 -21.62 12.70 8.86
N ASN A 97 -21.75 12.40 7.57
CA ASN A 97 -22.12 11.06 7.13
C ASN A 97 -21.08 10.02 7.58
N LEU A 98 -19.79 10.32 7.39
CA LEU A 98 -18.68 9.47 7.81
C LEU A 98 -18.65 9.24 9.32
N GLN A 99 -18.86 10.29 10.12
CA GLN A 99 -18.96 10.17 11.57
C GLN A 99 -20.13 9.28 11.99
N LYS A 100 -21.29 9.39 11.33
CA LYS A 100 -22.44 8.51 11.60
C LYS A 100 -22.16 7.07 11.18
N MET A 101 -21.47 6.86 10.05
CA MET A 101 -21.05 5.52 9.64
C MET A 101 -20.12 4.86 10.66
N LEU A 102 -19.21 5.60 11.29
CA LEU A 102 -18.36 5.07 12.38
C LEU A 102 -19.16 4.58 13.59
N LEU A 103 -20.41 5.01 13.77
CA LEU A 103 -21.29 4.50 14.84
C LEU A 103 -22.04 3.23 14.41
N LEU A 104 -22.22 3.01 13.11
CA LEU A 104 -22.97 1.88 12.55
C LEU A 104 -22.09 0.69 12.17
N VAL A 105 -20.85 0.95 11.75
CA VAL A 105 -19.89 -0.07 11.34
C VAL A 105 -19.19 -0.62 12.58
N ASP A 106 -19.43 -1.89 12.90
CA ASP A 106 -18.75 -2.57 14.01
C ASP A 106 -17.28 -2.90 13.67
N GLN A 107 -16.59 -3.69 14.51
CA GLN A 107 -15.23 -4.16 14.28
C GLN A 107 -15.15 -5.70 14.25
N SER A 108 -16.27 -6.37 13.98
CA SER A 108 -16.38 -7.82 14.07
C SER A 108 -15.74 -8.54 12.88
N THR A 109 -15.67 -7.87 11.72
CA THR A 109 -15.13 -8.42 10.47
C THR A 109 -13.95 -7.59 9.95
N ASP A 110 -13.08 -8.26 9.20
CA ASP A 110 -11.93 -7.64 8.53
C ASP A 110 -12.36 -6.51 7.59
N SER A 111 -13.40 -6.72 6.78
CA SER A 111 -13.98 -5.69 5.91
C SER A 111 -14.46 -4.47 6.68
N HIS A 112 -15.12 -4.66 7.83
CA HIS A 112 -15.55 -3.54 8.65
C HIS A 112 -14.38 -2.78 9.28
N ARG A 113 -13.31 -3.46 9.69
CA ARG A 113 -12.09 -2.82 10.19
C ARG A 113 -11.43 -1.96 9.11
N LEU A 114 -11.29 -2.48 7.90
CA LEU A 114 -10.76 -1.73 6.77
C LEU A 114 -11.66 -0.55 6.40
N LEU A 115 -12.99 -0.72 6.42
CA LEU A 115 -13.95 0.36 6.17
C LEU A 115 -13.77 1.49 7.19
N ARG A 116 -13.64 1.15 8.48
CA ARG A 116 -13.37 2.15 9.52
C ARG A 116 -12.03 2.84 9.33
N ALA A 117 -10.98 2.08 8.99
CA ALA A 117 -9.66 2.65 8.72
C ALA A 117 -9.72 3.66 7.57
N GLU A 118 -10.42 3.34 6.48
CA GLU A 118 -10.64 4.25 5.36
C GLU A 118 -11.45 5.50 5.78
N ILE A 119 -12.51 5.33 6.58
CA ILE A 119 -13.30 6.47 7.07
C ILE A 119 -12.41 7.41 7.90
N PHE A 120 -11.63 6.87 8.84
CA PHE A 120 -10.69 7.65 9.64
C PHE A 120 -9.64 8.36 8.77
N ARG A 121 -9.10 7.67 7.74
CA ARG A 121 -8.15 8.27 6.80
C ARG A 121 -8.75 9.45 6.05
N GLN A 122 -9.98 9.34 5.56
CA GLN A 122 -10.64 10.45 4.85
C GLN A 122 -11.00 11.61 5.78
N LEU A 123 -11.28 11.34 7.05
CA LEU A 123 -11.45 12.35 8.10
C LEU A 123 -10.12 12.95 8.60
N GLU A 124 -8.98 12.59 8.00
CA GLU A 124 -7.64 13.02 8.39
C GLU A 124 -7.21 12.58 9.81
N GLN A 125 -7.91 11.58 10.35
CA GLN A 125 -7.64 10.92 11.63
C GLN A 125 -6.69 9.74 11.41
N PHE A 126 -5.44 10.07 11.00
CA PHE A 126 -4.47 9.07 10.54
C PHE A 126 -3.98 8.11 11.63
N ASP A 127 -3.95 8.55 12.88
CA ASP A 127 -3.49 7.73 14.00
C ASP A 127 -4.55 6.67 14.35
N GLU A 128 -5.83 7.07 14.36
CA GLU A 128 -6.96 6.17 14.52
C GLU A 128 -7.07 5.19 13.35
N ALA A 129 -6.84 5.67 12.11
CA ALA A 129 -6.80 4.82 10.94
C ALA A 129 -5.70 3.76 11.05
N ARG A 130 -4.48 4.16 11.45
CA ARG A 130 -3.36 3.23 11.69
C ARG A 130 -3.70 2.21 12.77
N PHE A 131 -4.33 2.63 13.86
CA PHE A 131 -4.74 1.73 14.95
C PHE A 131 -5.73 0.68 14.46
N MET A 132 -6.70 1.03 13.61
CA MET A 132 -7.64 0.06 13.03
C MET A 132 -6.94 -1.00 12.17
N LEU A 133 -5.81 -0.63 11.54
CA LEU A 133 -4.99 -1.51 10.71
C LEU A 133 -3.97 -2.33 11.51
N ASP A 134 -3.83 -2.09 12.82
CA ASP A 134 -3.02 -2.94 13.72
C ASP A 134 -3.78 -4.23 14.07
N TYR A 135 -4.03 -5.02 13.02
CA TYR A 135 -4.79 -6.25 13.08
C TYR A 135 -4.23 -7.26 12.08
N ASN A 136 -4.38 -8.55 12.38
CA ASN A 136 -3.93 -9.61 11.49
C ASN A 136 -5.05 -9.98 10.50
N PHE A 137 -5.07 -9.28 9.37
CA PHE A 137 -5.99 -9.54 8.27
C PHE A 137 -5.65 -10.85 7.55
N ASP A 138 -6.67 -11.48 6.97
CA ASP A 138 -6.46 -12.57 6.01
C ASP A 138 -5.69 -12.11 4.76
N GLU A 139 -5.19 -13.06 3.95
CA GLU A 139 -4.39 -12.81 2.74
C GLU A 139 -5.06 -11.83 1.76
N GLU A 140 -6.38 -11.94 1.62
CA GLU A 140 -7.17 -11.15 0.69
C GLU A 140 -7.28 -9.68 1.14
N MET A 141 -7.51 -9.47 2.43
CA MET A 141 -7.65 -8.16 3.05
C MET A 141 -6.30 -7.54 3.40
N ALA A 142 -5.24 -8.34 3.56
CA ALA A 142 -3.87 -7.90 3.81
C ALA A 142 -3.35 -6.96 2.72
N ALA A 143 -3.58 -7.29 1.45
CA ALA A 143 -3.19 -6.45 0.32
C ALA A 143 -3.86 -5.06 0.36
N ARG A 144 -5.14 -5.00 0.76
CA ARG A 144 -5.88 -3.74 0.93
C ARG A 144 -5.41 -2.96 2.15
N ALA A 145 -5.13 -3.65 3.24
CA ALA A 145 -4.59 -3.07 4.46
C ALA A 145 -3.24 -2.40 4.19
N GLU A 146 -2.36 -3.02 3.39
CA GLU A 146 -1.09 -2.42 2.98
C GLU A 146 -1.29 -1.14 2.17
N GLN A 147 -2.15 -1.17 1.15
CA GLN A 147 -2.44 0.00 0.33
C GLN A 147 -3.01 1.16 1.16
N LEU A 148 -3.91 0.87 2.12
CA LEU A 148 -4.42 1.86 3.07
C LEU A 148 -3.32 2.39 3.99
N MET A 149 -2.47 1.51 4.53
CA MET A 149 -1.36 1.90 5.37
C MET A 149 -0.39 2.84 4.64
N LEU A 150 -0.09 2.57 3.37
CA LEU A 150 0.72 3.46 2.53
C LEU A 150 0.06 4.82 2.31
N ALA A 151 -1.26 4.84 2.07
CA ALA A 151 -2.02 6.09 1.94
C ALA A 151 -2.00 6.91 3.25
N ILE A 152 -2.16 6.25 4.40
CA ILE A 152 -2.09 6.85 5.74
C ILE A 152 -0.70 7.43 6.00
N GLU A 153 0.37 6.69 5.69
CA GLU A 153 1.75 7.14 5.85
C GLU A 153 2.09 8.36 4.99
N ARG A 154 1.47 8.44 3.80
CA ARG A 154 1.58 9.60 2.89
C ARG A 154 0.67 10.76 3.30
N LYS A 155 -0.13 10.62 4.36
CA LYS A 155 -1.18 11.55 4.77
C LYS A 155 -2.13 11.91 3.61
N ALA A 156 -2.39 10.94 2.73
CA ALA A 156 -3.35 11.12 1.66
C ALA A 156 -4.75 10.94 2.25
N SER A 157 -5.60 11.97 2.19
CA SER A 157 -7.02 11.93 2.61
C SER A 157 -7.99 11.83 1.44
N LEU A 158 -7.50 12.03 0.22
CA LEU A 158 -8.29 11.97 -1.00
C LEU A 158 -8.71 10.54 -1.33
N PRO A 159 -9.85 10.34 -2.01
CA PRO A 159 -10.27 9.03 -2.47
C PRO A 159 -9.26 8.48 -3.48
N PHE A 160 -9.01 7.17 -3.43
CA PHE A 160 -8.19 6.44 -4.38
C PHE A 160 -8.82 5.07 -4.67
N GLN A 161 -8.41 4.46 -5.77
CA GLN A 161 -8.83 3.11 -6.13
C GLN A 161 -7.74 2.13 -5.72
N PHE A 162 -8.15 1.00 -5.13
CA PHE A 162 -7.23 -0.10 -4.87
C PHE A 162 -6.69 -0.66 -6.17
N VAL A 163 -5.39 -0.90 -6.19
CA VAL A 163 -4.74 -1.66 -7.25
C VAL A 163 -5.09 -3.13 -7.03
N GLY A 164 -5.49 -3.82 -8.09
CA GLY A 164 -5.74 -5.26 -8.07
C GLY A 164 -4.45 -6.06 -7.96
N ARG A 165 -4.55 -7.40 -7.86
CA ARG A 165 -3.38 -8.26 -8.00
C ARG A 165 -2.82 -8.13 -9.42
N ASP A 166 -1.57 -7.73 -9.54
CA ASP A 166 -0.79 -7.73 -10.77
C ASP A 166 0.60 -8.34 -10.52
N ASP A 167 1.37 -8.52 -11.58
CA ASP A 167 2.72 -9.09 -11.49
C ASP A 167 3.78 -8.05 -11.07
N GLU A 168 3.37 -6.80 -10.86
CA GLU A 168 4.27 -5.69 -10.53
C GLU A 168 4.33 -5.45 -9.02
N TYR A 169 3.20 -5.60 -8.32
CA TYR A 169 3.08 -5.32 -6.89
C TYR A 169 2.65 -6.53 -6.05
N ASP A 170 3.38 -6.77 -4.96
CA ASP A 170 3.04 -7.79 -3.94
C ASP A 170 2.73 -7.13 -2.60
N TYR A 171 1.53 -6.56 -2.52
CA TYR A 171 1.02 -5.92 -1.30
C TYR A 171 0.74 -6.89 -0.15
N GLU A 172 0.46 -8.15 -0.46
CA GLU A 172 0.16 -9.18 0.54
C GLU A 172 1.41 -9.55 1.33
N THR A 173 2.48 -9.90 0.62
CA THR A 173 3.78 -10.18 1.24
C THR A 173 4.31 -8.94 1.96
N ALA A 174 4.07 -7.74 1.43
CA ALA A 174 4.44 -6.49 2.10
C ALA A 174 3.73 -6.28 3.44
N TRP A 175 2.43 -6.59 3.51
CA TRP A 175 1.68 -6.52 4.76
C TRP A 175 2.25 -7.45 5.85
N LEU A 176 2.65 -8.66 5.45
CA LEU A 176 3.30 -9.63 6.32
C LEU A 176 4.70 -9.14 6.75
N ALA A 177 5.47 -8.60 5.82
CA ALA A 177 6.82 -8.07 6.08
C ALA A 177 6.81 -6.91 7.09
N ARG A 178 5.75 -6.09 7.14
CA ARG A 178 5.61 -5.04 8.17
C ARG A 178 5.58 -5.58 9.61
N ARG A 179 5.13 -6.81 9.79
CA ARG A 179 5.03 -7.48 11.09
C ARG A 179 6.22 -8.40 11.36
N TYR A 180 7.20 -8.42 10.47
CA TYR A 180 8.41 -9.19 10.68
C TYR A 180 9.11 -8.72 11.96
N ALA A 181 9.16 -9.61 12.95
CA ALA A 181 9.98 -9.43 14.14
C ALA A 181 11.43 -9.77 13.79
N PRO A 182 12.40 -8.85 14.01
CA PRO A 182 13.81 -9.16 13.86
C PRO A 182 14.21 -10.37 14.70
N GLU A 183 15.27 -11.07 14.30
CA GLU A 183 15.78 -12.21 15.05
C GLU A 183 16.15 -11.80 16.48
N ASP A 184 15.74 -12.61 17.46
CA ASP A 184 15.98 -12.36 18.87
C ASP A 184 17.50 -12.36 19.18
N PRO A 185 18.10 -11.20 19.50
CA PRO A 185 19.54 -11.09 19.70
C PRO A 185 20.02 -11.83 20.95
N THR A 186 19.13 -12.18 21.89
CA THR A 186 19.48 -12.94 23.09
C THR A 186 19.72 -14.42 22.83
N ARG A 187 19.28 -14.92 21.66
CA ARG A 187 19.48 -16.32 21.25
C ARG A 187 20.87 -16.58 20.68
N PHE A 188 21.68 -15.54 20.47
CA PHE A 188 22.97 -15.65 19.80
C PHE A 188 24.08 -15.01 20.62
N ASN A 189 25.19 -15.74 20.77
CA ASN A 189 26.42 -15.15 21.27
C ASN A 189 27.17 -14.49 20.12
N PHE A 190 27.03 -13.17 19.96
CA PHE A 190 27.68 -12.44 18.86
C PHE A 190 29.21 -12.57 18.82
N ALA A 191 29.84 -12.91 19.95
CA ALA A 191 31.29 -13.14 20.02
C ALA A 191 31.72 -14.45 19.34
N GLU A 192 30.80 -15.39 19.12
CA GLU A 192 31.08 -16.68 18.47
C GLU A 192 30.85 -16.63 16.95
N LEU A 193 30.20 -15.57 16.46
CA LEU A 193 29.91 -15.42 15.04
C LEU A 193 31.17 -14.96 14.27
N THR A 194 31.54 -15.74 13.26
CA THR A 194 32.64 -15.42 12.33
C THR A 194 32.10 -15.42 10.90
N PRO A 195 32.19 -14.30 10.15
CA PRO A 195 32.69 -12.96 10.53
C PRO A 195 31.87 -12.25 11.64
N PRO A 196 32.41 -11.21 12.31
CA PRO A 196 31.69 -10.47 13.35
C PRO A 196 30.44 -9.77 12.80
N VAL A 197 29.46 -9.54 13.69
CA VAL A 197 28.22 -8.83 13.33
C VAL A 197 28.51 -7.35 13.12
N PHE A 198 28.15 -6.86 11.94
CA PHE A 198 28.11 -5.45 11.62
C PHE A 198 26.75 -4.88 12.03
N LYS A 199 26.77 -3.79 12.80
CA LYS A 199 25.56 -3.17 13.34
C LYS A 199 25.07 -2.09 12.39
N ILE A 200 23.82 -2.22 11.95
CA ILE A 200 23.07 -1.18 11.23
C ILE A 200 21.75 -1.01 11.97
N GLY A 201 21.41 0.22 12.35
CA GLY A 201 20.21 0.54 13.10
C GLY A 201 18.94 0.57 12.23
N ASN A 202 19.09 0.83 10.93
CA ASN A 202 17.98 0.90 9.98
C ASN A 202 17.75 -0.41 9.20
N ARG A 203 16.48 -0.76 8.97
CA ARG A 203 16.05 -1.89 8.12
C ARG A 203 15.06 -1.49 7.01
N ASP A 204 14.99 -0.19 6.69
CA ASP A 204 14.27 0.33 5.53
C ASP A 204 15.02 0.00 4.24
N TRP A 205 14.78 -1.20 3.71
CA TRP A 205 15.42 -1.71 2.50
C TRP A 205 15.06 -0.91 1.26
N TRP A 206 16.07 -0.66 0.43
CA TRP A 206 15.96 -0.19 -0.94
C TRP A 206 16.30 -1.32 -1.89
N VAL A 207 15.58 -1.42 -3.00
CA VAL A 207 15.74 -2.49 -3.98
C VAL A 207 15.99 -1.90 -5.36
N LYS A 208 16.91 -2.51 -6.11
CA LYS A 208 17.07 -2.31 -7.55
C LYS A 208 16.96 -3.66 -8.23
N VAL A 209 15.92 -3.82 -9.04
CA VAL A 209 15.69 -5.03 -9.84
C VAL A 209 16.59 -4.98 -11.07
N ILE A 210 17.52 -5.92 -11.19
CA ILE A 210 18.47 -5.98 -12.32
C ILE A 210 17.97 -6.92 -13.41
N GLY A 211 17.27 -7.99 -13.01
CA GLY A 211 16.74 -9.01 -13.91
C GLY A 211 15.92 -10.03 -13.14
N MET A 212 15.55 -11.13 -13.80
CA MET A 212 14.71 -12.17 -13.20
C MET A 212 15.39 -12.78 -11.97
N LEU A 213 14.81 -12.56 -10.79
CA LEU A 213 15.31 -13.02 -9.48
C LEU A 213 16.72 -12.50 -9.13
N CYS A 214 17.13 -11.35 -9.68
CA CYS A 214 18.41 -10.72 -9.39
C CYS A 214 18.18 -9.30 -8.88
N HIS A 215 18.45 -9.08 -7.59
CA HIS A 215 18.21 -7.82 -6.92
C HIS A 215 19.49 -7.29 -6.26
N ASN A 216 19.68 -5.97 -6.33
CA ASN A 216 20.62 -5.29 -5.45
C ASN A 216 19.86 -4.60 -4.34
N TRP A 217 20.39 -4.72 -3.13
CA TRP A 217 19.76 -4.20 -1.94
C TRP A 217 20.62 -3.09 -1.33
N ALA A 218 19.98 -2.10 -0.73
CA ALA A 218 20.68 -1.04 -0.03
C ALA A 218 19.97 -0.63 1.26
N LEU A 219 20.76 -0.15 2.22
CA LEU A 219 20.28 0.47 3.46
C LEU A 219 20.93 1.84 3.63
N ILE A 220 20.16 2.80 4.15
CA ILE A 220 20.67 4.12 4.53
C ILE A 220 20.82 4.14 6.04
N GLU A 221 22.05 4.31 6.52
CA GLU A 221 22.34 4.59 7.93
C GLU A 221 22.66 6.06 8.11
N ARG A 222 22.06 6.68 9.13
CA ARG A 222 22.38 8.06 9.53
C ARG A 222 23.52 8.02 10.54
N ASN A 223 24.54 8.82 10.30
CA ASN A 223 25.68 8.97 11.20
C ASN A 223 25.40 10.07 12.25
N ASP A 224 26.18 10.07 13.34
CA ASP A 224 26.04 11.03 14.44
C ASP A 224 26.34 12.49 14.01
N ASP A 225 27.05 12.68 12.91
CA ASP A 225 27.44 13.98 12.34
C ASP A 225 26.45 14.51 11.29
N ASP A 226 25.22 13.97 11.27
CA ASP A 226 24.16 14.25 10.28
C ASP A 226 24.46 13.82 8.84
N THR A 227 25.63 13.25 8.57
CA THR A 227 25.90 12.58 7.29
C THR A 227 25.14 11.26 7.19
N ALA A 228 25.13 10.67 6.01
CA ALA A 228 24.52 9.35 5.81
C ALA A 228 25.44 8.43 5.02
N THR A 229 25.44 7.15 5.39
CA THR A 229 26.14 6.11 4.66
C THR A 229 25.12 5.15 4.06
N VAL A 230 25.22 4.92 2.76
CA VAL A 230 24.48 3.88 2.06
C VAL A 230 25.35 2.63 2.03
N TYR A 231 24.83 1.52 2.56
CA TYR A 231 25.43 0.20 2.48
C TYR A 231 24.74 -0.62 1.39
N PHE A 232 25.52 -1.26 0.52
CA PHE A 232 25.01 -2.10 -0.55
C PHE A 232 25.24 -3.57 -0.25
N PHE A 233 24.29 -4.39 -0.68
CA PHE A 233 24.25 -5.83 -0.45
C PHE A 233 23.94 -6.51 -1.78
N GLN A 234 24.59 -7.65 -2.00
CA GLN A 234 24.23 -8.56 -3.08
C GLN A 234 23.10 -9.49 -2.65
N ASP A 235 22.36 -9.99 -3.63
CA ASP A 235 21.37 -11.04 -3.40
C ASP A 235 22.01 -12.25 -2.70
N GLN A 236 21.32 -12.81 -1.70
CA GLN A 236 21.83 -13.93 -0.91
C GLN A 236 21.74 -15.21 -1.74
N GLY A 237 22.68 -15.42 -2.66
CA GLY A 237 22.84 -16.66 -3.44
C GLY A 237 23.27 -17.86 -2.59
N GLY A 238 22.55 -18.17 -1.50
CA GLY A 238 22.80 -19.29 -0.60
C GLY A 238 23.83 -19.05 0.51
N LYS A 239 24.23 -17.79 0.78
CA LYS A 239 25.10 -17.46 1.92
C LYS A 239 24.31 -17.54 3.23
N GLU A 240 24.94 -18.01 4.30
CA GLU A 240 24.30 -18.14 5.63
C GLU A 240 23.92 -16.80 6.27
N ARG A 241 24.55 -15.70 5.84
CA ARG A 241 24.31 -14.35 6.37
C ARG A 241 24.47 -13.25 5.32
N PRO A 242 23.75 -12.12 5.47
CA PRO A 242 23.90 -10.94 4.62
C PRO A 242 25.27 -10.29 4.74
N ALA A 243 25.83 -9.89 3.60
CA ALA A 243 27.14 -9.28 3.48
C ALA A 243 27.04 -7.87 2.90
N ILE A 244 27.70 -6.89 3.53
CA ILE A 244 27.92 -5.57 2.93
C ILE A 244 29.04 -5.72 1.92
N ILE A 245 28.77 -5.41 0.67
CA ILE A 245 29.73 -5.52 -0.43
C ILE A 245 30.33 -4.17 -0.83
N ASP A 246 29.61 -3.08 -0.56
CA ASP A 246 30.05 -1.72 -0.92
C ASP A 246 29.36 -0.69 -0.01
N SER A 247 29.88 0.55 0.00
CA SER A 247 29.27 1.66 0.70
C SER A 247 29.59 3.01 0.08
N LEU A 248 28.66 3.96 0.17
CA LEU A 248 28.82 5.35 -0.26
C LEU A 248 28.44 6.31 0.87
N SER A 249 29.16 7.42 0.99
CA SER A 249 28.87 8.47 1.98
C SER A 249 28.24 9.68 1.31
N PHE A 250 27.27 10.30 1.99
CA PHE A 250 26.49 11.44 1.51
C PHE A 250 26.43 12.51 2.60
N ALA A 251 26.22 13.77 2.22
CA ALA A 251 26.13 14.87 3.18
C ALA A 251 24.89 14.77 4.08
N GLY A 252 23.92 13.94 3.72
CA GLY A 252 22.83 13.56 4.60
C GLY A 252 21.82 12.60 3.98
N VAL A 253 20.85 12.16 4.78
CA VAL A 253 19.84 11.16 4.40
C VAL A 253 19.04 11.57 3.15
N ARG A 254 18.74 12.86 3.00
CA ARG A 254 17.99 13.35 1.83
C ARG A 254 18.75 13.13 0.53
N GLU A 255 20.05 13.42 0.53
CA GLU A 255 20.91 13.25 -0.63
C GLU A 255 21.13 11.76 -0.94
N ALA A 256 21.35 10.93 0.09
CA ALA A 256 21.43 9.48 -0.07
C ALA A 256 20.16 8.89 -0.73
N ARG A 257 18.97 9.32 -0.30
CA ARG A 257 17.69 8.91 -0.92
C ARG A 257 17.59 9.34 -2.38
N GLN A 258 18.00 10.57 -2.69
CA GLN A 258 17.98 11.09 -4.04
C GLN A 258 18.94 10.33 -4.95
N GLY A 259 20.18 10.10 -4.49
CA GLY A 259 21.18 9.33 -5.22
C GLY A 259 20.74 7.89 -5.48
N LEU A 260 20.10 7.23 -4.51
CA LEU A 260 19.51 5.90 -4.70
C LEU A 260 18.45 5.91 -5.81
N LYS A 261 17.51 6.86 -5.77
CA LYS A 261 16.48 7.00 -6.81
C LYS A 261 17.05 7.26 -8.20
N GLU A 262 18.01 8.18 -8.32
CA GLU A 262 18.68 8.49 -9.59
C GLU A 262 19.40 7.27 -10.18
N ASN A 263 19.81 6.33 -9.33
CA ASN A 263 20.47 5.10 -9.75
C ASN A 263 19.52 3.89 -9.83
N GLY A 264 18.21 4.12 -9.82
CA GLY A 264 17.17 3.12 -10.05
C GLY A 264 16.86 2.22 -8.86
N PHE A 265 17.21 2.65 -7.65
CA PHE A 265 16.73 2.01 -6.42
C PHE A 265 15.40 2.64 -5.99
N GLU A 266 14.47 1.79 -5.60
CA GLU A 266 13.21 2.18 -4.99
C GLU A 266 13.14 1.70 -3.55
N LEU A 267 12.50 2.49 -2.69
CA LEU A 267 12.29 2.10 -1.30
C LEU A 267 11.27 0.96 -1.27
N LEU A 268 11.67 -0.20 -0.73
CA LEU A 268 10.91 -1.46 -0.76
C LEU A 268 9.49 -1.27 -0.20
N LYS A 269 9.39 -0.56 0.92
CA LYS A 269 8.11 -0.25 1.57
C LYS A 269 7.13 0.50 0.65
N THR A 270 7.62 1.34 -0.26
CA THR A 270 6.79 2.11 -1.20
C THR A 270 6.66 1.47 -2.56
N TYR A 271 7.47 0.45 -2.85
CA TYR A 271 7.50 -0.31 -4.09
C TYR A 271 7.58 -1.81 -3.78
N PRO A 272 6.53 -2.37 -3.13
CA PRO A 272 6.49 -3.78 -2.81
C PRO A 272 6.15 -4.57 -4.09
N GLY A 273 7.08 -5.36 -4.61
CA GLY A 273 6.86 -6.23 -5.77
C GLY A 273 7.20 -7.70 -5.48
N PRO A 274 7.29 -8.57 -6.50
CA PRO A 274 7.56 -10.01 -6.32
C PRO A 274 8.88 -10.36 -5.59
N TRP A 275 9.76 -9.39 -5.39
CA TRP A 275 10.99 -9.50 -4.60
C TRP A 275 10.77 -9.26 -3.10
N MET A 276 9.55 -8.94 -2.66
CA MET A 276 9.21 -8.85 -1.24
C MET A 276 9.52 -10.19 -0.55
N GLY A 277 10.15 -10.11 0.62
CA GLY A 277 10.58 -11.29 1.37
C GLY A 277 11.93 -11.84 0.93
N CYS A 278 12.48 -11.40 -0.21
CA CYS A 278 13.83 -11.70 -0.67
C CYS A 278 14.88 -10.70 -0.13
N GLU A 279 14.44 -9.69 0.64
CA GLU A 279 15.39 -8.79 1.29
C GLU A 279 16.34 -9.55 2.22
N PRO A 280 17.58 -9.09 2.42
CA PRO A 280 18.53 -9.81 3.26
C PRO A 280 18.07 -9.88 4.73
N LYS A 281 17.91 -11.10 5.26
CA LYS A 281 17.46 -11.38 6.65
C LYS A 281 18.61 -11.83 7.54
N GLY A 282 18.48 -11.68 8.86
CA GLY A 282 19.50 -12.08 9.83
C GLY A 282 20.53 -11.02 10.20
N PHE A 283 21.65 -11.50 10.74
CA PHE A 283 22.78 -10.69 11.19
C PHE A 283 23.72 -10.37 10.04
N ILE A 284 23.96 -9.08 9.85
CA ILE A 284 24.80 -8.54 8.78
C ILE A 284 26.27 -8.65 9.16
N TYR A 285 27.14 -8.85 8.17
CA TYR A 285 28.59 -8.71 8.33
C TYR A 285 29.20 -7.85 7.22
N ASP A 286 30.42 -7.38 7.46
CA ASP A 286 31.17 -6.53 6.53
C ASP A 286 32.09 -7.38 5.64
N ASP A 287 31.90 -7.30 4.32
CA ASP A 287 32.67 -8.04 3.30
C ASP A 287 33.32 -7.09 2.28
N ARG A 288 33.44 -5.80 2.61
CA ARG A 288 34.01 -4.73 1.74
C ARG A 288 35.51 -4.87 1.43
N GLY A 289 36.10 -6.03 1.67
CA GLY A 289 37.53 -6.32 1.48
C GLY A 289 37.88 -7.09 0.19
N THR A 290 36.89 -7.55 -0.56
CA THR A 290 37.09 -8.18 -1.88
C THR A 290 36.94 -7.12 -2.98
N ASP A 291 37.60 -7.26 -4.13
CA ASP A 291 37.67 -6.30 -5.26
C ASP A 291 36.31 -5.96 -5.95
N HIS A 292 35.20 -6.03 -5.21
CA HIS A 292 33.82 -5.95 -5.69
C HIS A 292 33.13 -4.65 -5.24
N LEU A 293 33.86 -3.53 -5.27
CA LEU A 293 33.34 -2.19 -5.03
C LEU A 293 32.59 -1.66 -6.28
N ILE A 294 31.42 -2.23 -6.53
CA ILE A 294 30.61 -2.00 -7.74
C ILE A 294 30.15 -0.55 -7.85
N TYR A 295 29.62 0.03 -6.78
CA TYR A 295 29.03 1.36 -6.78
C TYR A 295 30.06 2.45 -6.52
N SER A 296 31.01 2.23 -5.62
CA SER A 296 32.01 3.22 -5.27
C SER A 296 33.15 3.35 -6.30
N ASN A 297 33.51 2.28 -7.01
CA ASN A 297 34.67 2.29 -7.93
C ASN A 297 34.36 2.04 -9.41
N LEU A 298 33.34 1.24 -9.75
CA LEU A 298 33.17 0.77 -11.14
C LEU A 298 32.26 1.65 -12.01
N GLY A 299 31.97 2.89 -11.60
CA GLY A 299 31.22 3.85 -12.42
C GLY A 299 29.72 3.54 -12.57
N TYR A 300 29.18 2.61 -11.77
CA TYR A 300 27.75 2.28 -11.73
C TYR A 300 26.91 3.26 -10.89
N TRP A 301 27.53 4.31 -10.36
CA TRP A 301 26.86 5.40 -9.65
C TRP A 301 26.95 6.69 -10.46
N SER A 302 25.81 7.23 -10.85
CA SER A 302 25.68 8.50 -11.55
C SER A 302 25.72 9.63 -10.52
N ASN A 303 26.50 10.70 -10.78
CA ASN A 303 26.72 11.86 -9.91
C ASN A 303 27.51 11.56 -8.61
N LYS A 304 28.84 11.46 -8.73
CA LYS A 304 29.76 11.58 -7.58
C LYS A 304 29.92 13.04 -7.17
#